data_AF-A0A558NJ61-F1
#
_entry.id   AF-A0A558NJ61-F1
#
_cell.length_a   1.000
_cell.length_b   1.000
_cell.length_c   1.000
_cell.angle_alpha   90.00
_cell.angle_beta   90.00
_cell.angle_gamma   90.00
#
_symmetry.space_group_name_H-M   'P 1'
#
loop_
_entity.id
_entity.type
_entity.pdbx_description
1 polymer ?
#
loop_
_entity_poly.entity_id
_entity_poly.type
_entity_poly.pdbx_seq_one_letter_code
_entity_poly.pdbx_strand_id
1 'polypeptide(L)'
;MWLRLGSLLFAVPGIILLTLYGIEMSAVTECSQSGGFYDFINARCADQPQPQSSYYQRHSTLVNLMMLLSVLGTFAMVWGMLLKGMTRPQQPS
;
A
#
# COMPACT_ATOMS: atom_id res chain seq x y z
N MET A 1 4.39 -21.02 11.40
CA MET A 1 4.73 -19.61 11.71
C MET A 1 4.82 -18.75 10.44
N TRP A 2 5.64 -19.13 9.46
CA TRP A 2 5.92 -18.39 8.22
C TRP A 2 4.69 -17.84 7.46
N LEU A 3 3.60 -18.62 7.38
CA LEU A 3 2.37 -18.19 6.73
C LEU A 3 1.72 -16.97 7.39
N ARG A 4 1.69 -16.91 8.74
CA ARG A 4 1.10 -15.78 9.48
C ARG A 4 1.94 -14.52 9.36
N LEU A 5 3.27 -14.69 9.37
CA LEU A 5 4.19 -13.55 9.25
C LEU A 5 4.20 -13.01 7.81
N GLY A 6 4.22 -13.90 6.81
CA GLY A 6 4.13 -13.53 5.40
C GLY A 6 2.82 -12.83 5.05
N SER A 7 1.68 -13.27 5.59
CA SER A 7 0.40 -12.59 5.38
C SER A 7 0.36 -11.19 5.98
N LEU A 8 0.96 -11.01 7.17
CA LEU A 8 1.05 -9.69 7.81
C LEU A 8 1.96 -8.77 6.99
N LEU A 9 3.14 -9.26 6.60
CA LEU A 9 4.11 -8.53 5.78
C LEU A 9 3.56 -8.16 4.40
N PHE A 10 2.65 -8.97 3.85
CA PHE A 10 1.96 -8.67 2.60
C PHE A 10 0.87 -7.61 2.76
N ALA A 11 -0.02 -7.78 3.74
CA ALA A 11 -1.23 -6.97 3.87
C ALA A 11 -0.97 -5.58 4.49
N VAL A 12 -0.08 -5.49 5.49
CA VAL A 12 0.17 -4.23 6.21
C VAL A 12 0.66 -3.11 5.30
N PRO A 13 1.66 -3.31 4.41
CA PRO A 13 2.11 -2.25 3.50
C PRO A 13 0.99 -1.76 2.58
N GLY A 14 0.17 -2.67 2.04
CA GLY A 14 -0.95 -2.33 1.18
C GLY A 14 -2.00 -1.49 1.89
N ILE A 15 -2.37 -1.86 3.12
CA ILE A 15 -3.32 -1.10 3.93
C ILE A 15 -2.77 0.31 4.21
N ILE A 16 -1.51 0.42 4.61
CA ILE A 16 -0.86 1.72 4.88
C ILE A 16 -0.92 2.63 3.65
N LEU A 17 -0.54 2.11 2.48
CA LEU A 17 -0.55 2.88 1.23
C LEU A 17 -1.96 3.35 0.87
N LEU A 18 -2.97 2.48 0.99
CA LEU A 18 -4.36 2.82 0.72
C LEU A 18 -4.88 3.89 1.69
N THR A 19 -4.54 3.80 2.97
CA THR A 19 -4.93 4.79 3.97
C THR A 19 -4.30 6.15 3.70
N LEU A 20 -3.00 6.21 3.43
CA LEU A 20 -2.29 7.46 3.13
C LEU A 20 -2.86 8.13 1.87
N TYR A 21 -3.08 7.34 0.82
CA TYR A 21 -3.70 7.82 -0.42
C TYR A 21 -5.14 8.29 -0.19
N GLY A 22 -5.92 7.54 0.60
CA GLY A 22 -7.31 7.89 0.92
C GLY A 22 -7.45 9.21 1.66
N ILE A 23 -6.55 9.49 2.61
CA ILE A 23 -6.51 10.76 3.34
C ILE A 23 -6.25 11.92 2.37
N GLU A 24 -5.27 11.78 1.49
CA GLU A 24 -4.98 12.82 0.49
C GLU A 24 -6.16 13.03 -0.47
N MET A 25 -6.76 11.96 -0.97
CA MET A 25 -7.92 12.05 -1.86
C MET A 25 -9.13 12.71 -1.18
N SER A 26 -9.35 12.47 0.12
CA SER A 26 -10.38 13.17 0.89
C SER A 26 -10.11 14.68 0.90
N ALA A 27 -8.89 15.09 1.23
CA ALA A 27 -8.53 16.51 1.30
C ALA A 27 -8.61 17.21 -0.07
N VAL A 28 -8.20 16.52 -1.16
CA VAL A 28 -8.35 17.00 -2.54
C VAL A 28 -9.83 17.18 -2.88
N THR A 29 -10.66 16.20 -2.52
CA THR A 29 -12.11 16.20 -2.81
C THR A 29 -12.84 17.31 -2.05
N GLU A 30 -12.46 17.56 -0.80
CA GLU A 30 -12.99 18.67 0.00
C GLU A 30 -12.59 20.03 -0.59
N CYS A 31 -11.30 20.22 -0.92
CA CYS A 31 -10.82 21.46 -1.53
C CYS A 31 -11.48 21.72 -2.90
N SER A 32 -11.59 20.69 -3.74
CA SER A 32 -12.25 20.80 -5.04
C SER A 32 -13.74 21.14 -4.91
N GLN A 33 -14.43 20.61 -3.90
CA GLN A 33 -15.84 20.95 -3.64
C GLN A 33 -16.03 22.40 -3.17
N SER A 34 -15.04 22.96 -2.46
CA SER A 34 -15.03 24.40 -2.13
C SER A 34 -14.65 25.32 -3.31
N GLY A 35 -14.33 24.76 -4.47
CA GLY A 35 -13.92 25.52 -5.66
C GLY A 35 -12.46 25.96 -5.67
N GLY A 36 -11.63 25.46 -4.75
CA GLY A 36 -10.21 25.76 -4.68
C GLY A 36 -9.34 24.74 -5.43
N PHE A 37 -8.03 25.00 -5.44
CA PHE A 37 -7.02 24.13 -6.04
C PHE A 37 -6.13 23.55 -4.94
N TYR A 38 -6.05 22.21 -4.87
CA TYR A 38 -5.27 21.56 -3.83
C TYR A 38 -3.76 21.67 -4.12
N ASP A 39 -3.01 22.25 -3.18
CA ASP A 39 -1.55 22.27 -3.16
C ASP A 39 -1.05 20.95 -2.54
N PHE A 40 -0.54 20.10 -3.41
CA PHE A 40 -0.02 18.79 -3.07
C PHE A 40 1.32 18.80 -2.32
N ILE A 41 2.06 19.90 -2.33
CA ILE A 41 3.35 20.06 -1.63
C ILE A 41 3.10 20.49 -0.19
N ASN A 42 2.21 21.47 0.01
CA ASN A 42 1.91 22.02 1.32
C ASN A 42 0.69 21.36 2.00
N ALA A 43 -0.01 20.46 1.30
CA ALA A 43 -1.24 19.80 1.75
C ALA A 43 -2.33 20.80 2.20
N ARG A 44 -2.56 21.83 1.36
CA ARG A 44 -3.50 22.93 1.65
C ARG A 44 -4.34 23.28 0.43
N CYS A 45 -5.52 23.84 0.67
CA CYS A 45 -6.32 24.42 -0.40
C CYS A 45 -5.81 25.83 -0.73
N ALA A 46 -5.58 26.11 -2.01
CA ALA A 46 -5.11 27.38 -2.52
C ALA A 46 -6.14 27.99 -3.49
N ASP A 47 -6.17 29.32 -3.56
CA ASP A 47 -7.09 30.06 -4.44
C ASP A 47 -6.60 30.12 -5.91
N GLN A 48 -5.35 29.76 -6.16
CA GLN A 48 -4.71 29.80 -7.48
C GLN A 48 -4.43 28.39 -8.01
N PRO A 49 -4.41 28.20 -9.34
CA PRO A 49 -4.10 26.92 -9.96
C PRO A 49 -2.77 26.33 -9.49
N GLN A 50 -2.81 25.11 -8.96
CA GLN A 50 -1.63 24.38 -8.47
C GLN A 50 -1.24 23.24 -9.42
N PRO A 51 0.07 22.91 -9.53
CA PRO A 51 0.51 21.77 -10.31
C PRO A 51 0.00 20.47 -9.67
N GLN A 52 -0.75 19.69 -10.46
CA GLN A 52 -1.18 18.37 -10.04
C GLN A 52 0.02 17.43 -10.03
N SER A 53 0.28 16.80 -8.88
CA SER A 53 1.28 15.74 -8.76
C SER A 53 0.65 14.54 -8.08
N SER A 54 1.06 13.34 -8.48
CA SER A 54 0.59 12.12 -7.84
C SER A 54 1.33 11.88 -6.52
N TYR A 55 0.64 11.30 -5.53
CA TYR A 55 1.27 10.80 -4.30
C TYR A 55 2.47 9.89 -4.60
N TYR A 56 2.37 9.05 -5.64
CA TYR A 56 3.47 8.18 -6.07
C TYR A 56 4.71 8.96 -6.53
N GLN A 57 4.54 10.07 -7.26
CA GLN A 57 5.67 10.87 -7.72
C GLN A 57 6.41 11.52 -6.56
N ARG A 58 5.69 11.95 -5.50
CA ARG A 58 6.28 12.59 -4.32
C ARG A 58 6.89 11.59 -3.34
N HIS A 59 6.29 10.42 -3.19
CA HIS A 59 6.68 9.40 -2.21
C HIS A 59 7.15 8.10 -2.86
N SER A 60 7.78 8.17 -4.03
CA SER A 60 8.27 7.02 -4.82
C SER A 60 9.08 6.02 -3.98
N THR A 61 10.02 6.49 -3.16
CA THR A 61 10.85 5.63 -2.31
C THR A 61 10.03 4.83 -1.31
N LEU A 62 9.08 5.49 -0.63
CA LEU A 62 8.18 4.85 0.33
C LEU A 62 7.29 3.82 -0.37
N VAL A 63 6.65 4.20 -1.48
CA VAL A 63 5.77 3.29 -2.21
C VAL A 63 6.53 2.06 -2.69
N ASN A 64 7.72 2.26 -3.27
CA ASN A 64 8.54 1.14 -3.75
C ASN A 64 9.00 0.23 -2.61
N LEU A 65 9.41 0.78 -1.47
CA LEU A 65 9.78 -0.03 -0.30
C LEU A 65 8.59 -0.84 0.21
N MET A 66 7.40 -0.23 0.31
CA MET A 66 6.18 -0.92 0.74
C MET A 66 5.79 -2.04 -0.24
N MET A 67 5.89 -1.80 -1.55
CA MET A 67 5.66 -2.82 -2.57
C MET A 67 6.68 -3.96 -2.49
N LEU A 68 7.97 -3.65 -2.28
CA LEU A 68 9.01 -4.66 -2.10
C LEU A 68 8.75 -5.52 -0.85
N LEU A 69 8.33 -4.92 0.26
CA LEU A 69 7.93 -5.66 1.45
C LEU A 69 6.76 -6.60 1.17
N SER A 70 5.73 -6.14 0.43
CA SER A 70 4.62 -7.00 0.03
C SER A 70 5.07 -8.17 -0.84
N VAL A 71 5.99 -7.94 -1.78
CA VAL A 71 6.57 -9.01 -2.61
C VAL A 71 7.30 -10.05 -1.75
N LEU A 72 8.12 -9.61 -0.79
CA LEU A 72 8.78 -10.51 0.17
C LEU A 72 7.78 -11.30 1.02
N GLY A 73 6.68 -10.66 1.44
CA GLY A 73 5.57 -11.32 2.14
C GLY A 73 4.95 -12.44 1.31
N THR A 74 4.72 -12.21 0.02
CA THR A 74 4.23 -13.22 -0.93
C THR A 74 5.19 -14.40 -1.05
N PHE A 75 6.50 -14.15 -1.21
CA PHE A 75 7.50 -15.21 -1.25
C PHE A 75 7.52 -16.04 0.04
N ALA A 76 7.45 -15.39 1.21
CA ALA A 76 7.39 -16.08 2.50
C ALA A 76 6.13 -16.95 2.64
N MET A 77 4.98 -16.49 2.13
CA MET A 77 3.74 -17.28 2.10
C MET A 77 3.86 -18.50 1.20
N VAL A 78 4.34 -18.33 -0.05
CA VAL A 78 4.56 -19.44 -0.99
C VAL A 78 5.52 -20.47 -0.41
N TRP A 79 6.64 -20.02 0.17
CA TRP A 79 7.61 -20.91 0.82
C TRP A 79 6.98 -21.69 1.99
N GLY A 80 6.21 -21.00 2.83
CA GLY A 80 5.47 -21.63 3.92
C GLY A 80 4.45 -22.67 3.43
N MET A 81 3.80 -22.44 2.29
CA MET A 81 2.88 -23.41 1.67
C MET A 81 3.62 -24.62 1.13
N LEU A 82 4.76 -24.43 0.45
CA LEU A 82 5.57 -25.53 -0.09
C LEU A 82 6.08 -26.45 1.02
N LEU A 83 6.61 -25.88 2.11
CA LEU A 83 7.03 -26.64 3.30
C LEU A 83 5.86 -27.42 3.93
N LYS A 84 4.67 -26.81 3.98
CA LYS A 84 3.45 -27.46 4.50
C LYS A 84 2.91 -28.55 3.55
N GLY A 85 3.08 -28.38 2.24
CA GLY A 85 2.69 -29.36 1.23
C GLY A 85 3.55 -30.63 1.28
N MET A 86 4.86 -30.49 1.49
CA MET A 86 5.79 -31.62 1.63
C MET A 86 5.59 -32.43 2.92
N THR A 87 4.88 -31.91 3.91
CA THR A 87 4.67 -32.54 5.22
C THR A 87 3.33 -33.24 5.38
N ARG A 88 2.48 -33.30 4.34
CA ARG A 88 1.28 -34.17 4.32
C ARG A 88 1.68 -35.54 3.77
N PRO A 89 1.90 -36.58 4.60
CA PRO A 89 1.95 -37.94 4.07
C PRO A 89 0.57 -38.23 3.46
N GLN A 90 0.54 -38.84 2.27
CA GLN A 90 -0.69 -39.33 1.66
C GLN A 90 -1.38 -40.22 2.69
N GLN A 91 -2.51 -39.77 3.22
CA GLN A 91 -3.35 -40.60 4.06
C GLN A 91 -4.05 -41.59 3.11
N PRO A 92 -3.71 -42.89 3.14
CA PRO A 92 -4.39 -43.86 2.31
C PRO A 92 -5.83 -43.96 2.80
N SER A 93 -6.77 -43.89 1.85
CA SER A 93 -8.21 -44.10 2.01
C SER A 93 -8.53 -45.51 2.48
#